data_AF-A0A0F2NCT3-F1
#
_entry.id   AF-A0A0F2NCT3-F1
#
_cell.length_a   1.000
_cell.length_b   1.000
_cell.length_c   1.000
_cell.angle_alpha   90.00
_cell.angle_beta   90.00
_cell.angle_gamma   90.00
#
_symmetry.space_group_name_H-M   'P 1'
#
loop_
_entity.id
_entity.type
_entity.pdbx_description
1 polymer ?
#
loop_
_entity_poly.entity_id
_entity_poly.type
_entity_poly.pdbx_seq_one_letter_code
_entity_poly.pdbx_strand_id
1 'polypeptide(L)' 'MREAEKIKNVLSSEGFLVKLKTVGISHVNECGPVEVLVPESEVEEATEIMNVYKLSGRQGNVSSYPVKN' A
#
# COMPACT_ATOMS: atom_id res chain seq x y z
N MET A 1 1.83 3.16 11.20
CA MET A 1 2.65 2.07 10.63
C MET A 1 1.91 0.73 10.53
N ARG A 2 0.95 0.41 11.40
CA ARG A 2 0.30 -0.93 11.42
C ARG A 2 -0.33 -1.38 10.08
N GLU A 3 -0.96 -0.48 9.33
CA GLU A 3 -1.63 -0.86 8.07
C GLU A 3 -0.65 -1.15 6.93
N ALA A 4 0.41 -0.34 6.82
CA ALA A 4 1.47 -0.53 5.85
C ALA A 4 2.15 -1.90 6.01
N GLU A 5 2.52 -2.24 7.24
CA GLU A 5 3.16 -3.51 7.56
C GLU A 5 2.22 -4.70 7.35
N LYS A 6 0.93 -4.55 7.65
CA LYS A 6 -0.07 -5.57 7.33
C LYS A 6 -0.17 -5.80 5.83
N ILE A 7 -0.26 -4.75 5.03
CA ILE A 7 -0.32 -4.85 3.57
C ILE A 7 0.94 -5.51 3.03
N LYS A 8 2.11 -5.09 3.52
CA LYS A 8 3.39 -5.72 3.15
C LYS A 8 3.40 -7.21 3.50
N ASN A 9 2.95 -7.60 4.69
CA ASN A 9 2.91 -9.01 5.10
C ASN A 9 1.93 -9.82 4.25
N VAL A 10 0.77 -9.27 3.95
CA VAL A 10 -0.23 -9.90 3.06
C VAL A 10 0.39 -10.15 1.68
N LEU A 11 0.90 -9.10 1.03
CA LEU A 11 1.49 -9.22 -0.29
C LEU A 11 2.71 -10.16 -0.29
N SER A 12 3.56 -10.07 0.74
CA SER A 12 4.71 -10.98 0.89
C SER A 12 4.30 -12.43 1.19
N SER A 13 3.14 -12.67 1.80
CA SER A 13 2.61 -14.02 2.07
C SER A 13 2.06 -14.67 0.82
N GLU A 14 1.49 -13.88 -0.09
CA GLU A 14 1.03 -14.34 -1.41
C GLU A 14 2.20 -14.57 -2.39
N GLY A 15 3.42 -14.13 -2.04
CA GLY A 15 4.63 -14.31 -2.84
C GLY A 15 5.10 -13.07 -3.60
N PHE A 16 4.44 -11.93 -3.42
CA PHE A 16 4.82 -10.69 -4.09
C PHE A 16 6.09 -10.05 -3.52
N LEU A 17 6.93 -9.50 -4.40
CA LEU A 17 8.12 -8.75 -4.02
C LEU A 17 7.76 -7.30 -3.64
N VAL A 18 7.32 -7.09 -2.40
CA VAL A 18 6.88 -5.77 -1.91
C VAL A 18 7.94 -5.05 -1.06
N LYS A 19 8.13 -3.75 -1.31
CA LYS A 19 8.95 -2.86 -0.47
C LYS A 19 8.13 -1.68 0.03
N LEU A 20 8.24 -1.39 1.32
CA LEU A 20 7.65 -0.18 1.90
C LEU A 20 8.70 0.93 1.89
N LYS A 21 8.33 2.08 1.35
CA LYS A 21 9.16 3.28 1.36
C LYS A 21 8.41 4.39 2.09
N THR A 22 8.98 4.90 3.17
CA THR A 22 8.41 6.03 3.89
C THR A 22 8.60 7.31 3.08
N VAL A 23 7.52 8.01 2.75
CA VAL A 23 7.56 9.23 1.93
C VAL A 23 7.32 10.42 2.85
N GLY A 24 8.40 10.98 3.39
CA GLY A 24 8.34 12.22 4.16
C GLY A 24 8.71 12.09 5.64
N ILE A 25 8.81 13.26 6.27
CA ILE A 25 9.20 13.39 7.67
C ILE A 25 8.01 12.92 8.51
N SER A 26 8.18 11.82 9.22
CA SER A 26 7.23 11.39 10.24
C SER A 26 7.29 12.41 11.37
N HIS A 27 6.41 13.41 11.34
CA HIS A 27 6.23 14.29 12.47
C HIS A 27 5.83 13.43 13.67
N VAL A 28 6.46 13.65 14.82
CA VAL A 28 6.63 12.72 15.96
C VAL A 28 5.35 12.11 16.54
N ASN A 29 4.15 12.44 16.05
CA ASN A 29 2.88 11.87 16.52
C ASN A 29 1.92 11.44 15.40
N GLU A 30 2.33 11.48 14.12
CA GLU A 30 1.44 11.24 12.99
C GLU A 30 2.01 10.16 12.09
N CYS A 31 1.19 9.16 11.77
CA CYS A 31 1.55 8.08 10.86
C CYS A 31 1.79 8.67 9.46
N GLY A 32 3.05 8.95 9.12
CA GLY A 32 3.42 9.50 7.81
C GLY A 32 3.03 8.57 6.66
N PRO A 33 2.83 9.14 5.45
CA PRO A 33 2.48 8.35 4.28
C PRO A 33 3.62 7.40 3.88
N VAL A 34 3.24 6.22 3.39
CA VAL A 34 4.17 5.23 2.87
C VAL A 34 3.79 4.87 1.44
N GLU A 35 4.80 4.63 0.62
CA GLU A 35 4.71 4.06 -0.70
C GLU A 35 4.92 2.55 -0.63
N VAL A 36 4.10 1.82 -1.38
CA VAL A 36 4.21 0.38 -1.59
C VAL A 36 4.78 0.18 -2.99
N LEU A 37 5.97 -0.40 -3.07
CA LEU A 37 6.67 -0.68 -4.32
C LEU A 37 6.55 -2.17 -4.63
N VAL A 38 6.06 -2.49 -5.83
CA VAL A 38 5.95 -3.84 -6.39
C VAL A 38 6.46 -3.83 -7.84
N PRO A 39 6.88 -4.97 -8.41
CA PRO A 39 7.26 -5.05 -9.82
C PRO A 39 6.09 -4.73 -10.75
N GLU A 40 6.32 -4.08 -11.90
CA GLU A 40 5.27 -3.75 -12.87
C GLU A 40 4.45 -4.98 -13.32
N SER A 41 5.10 -6.13 -13.48
CA SER A 41 4.43 -7.39 -13.82
C SER A 41 3.36 -7.82 -12.81
N GLU A 42 3.48 -7.36 -11.56
CA GLU A 42 2.64 -7.75 -10.42
C GLU A 42 1.76 -6.60 -9.92
N VAL A 43 1.87 -5.40 -10.53
CA VAL A 43 1.15 -4.20 -10.07
C VAL A 43 -0.36 -4.43 -10.09
N GLU A 44 -0.89 -5.06 -11.14
CA GLU A 44 -2.33 -5.35 -11.26
C GLU A 44 -2.81 -6.27 -10.12
N GLU A 45 -2.17 -7.42 -9.93
CA GLU A 45 -2.56 -8.38 -8.89
C GLU A 45 -2.38 -7.83 -7.47
N ALA A 46 -1.25 -7.17 -7.19
CA ALA A 46 -1.02 -6.56 -5.89
C ALA A 46 -2.05 -5.46 -5.59
N THR A 47 -2.44 -4.67 -6.60
CA THR A 47 -3.48 -3.64 -6.47
C THR A 47 -4.84 -4.27 -6.18
N GLU A 48 -5.18 -5.36 -6.86
CA GLU A 48 -6.42 -6.09 -6.61
C GLU A 48 -6.46 -6.66 -5.19
N ILE A 49 -5.41 -7.34 -4.74
CA ILE A 49 -5.27 -7.83 -3.37
C ILE A 49 -5.42 -6.67 -2.38
N MET A 50 -4.66 -5.57 -2.54
CA MET A 50 -4.78 -4.40 -1.68
C MET A 50 -6.21 -3.86 -1.62
N ASN A 51 -6.93 -3.85 -2.75
CA ASN A 51 -8.31 -3.40 -2.82
C ASN A 51 -9.25 -4.36 -2.07
N VAL A 52 -9.11 -5.67 -2.26
CA VAL A 52 -9.88 -6.70 -1.53
C VAL A 52 -9.67 -6.56 -0.01
N TYR A 53 -8.43 -6.38 0.44
CA TYR A 53 -8.13 -6.18 1.85
C TYR A 53 -8.70 -4.87 2.39
N LYS A 54 -8.68 -3.78 1.61
CA LYS A 54 -9.35 -2.51 1.96
C LYS A 54 -10.87 -2.62 1.97
N LEU A 55 -11.47 -3.49 1.16
CA LEU A 55 -12.92 -3.72 1.15
C LEU A 55 -13.37 -4.61 2.32
N SER A 56 -12.51 -5.52 2.77
CA SER A 56 -12.79 -6.38 3.94
C SER A 56 -12.80 -5.62 5.28
N GLY A 57 -12.16 -4.44 5.33
CA GLY A 57 -12.21 -3.53 6.47
C GLY A 57 -12.82 -2.20 6.08
N ARG A 58 -14.09 -1.94 6.43
CA ARG A 58 -14.70 -0.60 6.28
C ARG A 58 -13.83 0.47 6.98
N GLN A 59 -12.97 1.16 6.24
CA GLN A 59 -12.72 2.60 6.31
C GLN A 59 -11.70 3.06 5.24
N GLY A 60 -12.02 4.15 4.54
CA GLY A 60 -11.02 5.11 4.06
C GLY A 60 -10.89 5.25 2.54
N ASN A 61 -11.42 6.37 2.03
CA ASN A 61 -11.36 6.85 0.64
C ASN A 61 -9.97 6.69 0.00
N VAL A 62 -9.88 5.92 -1.10
CA VAL A 62 -8.73 5.97 -2.01
C VAL A 62 -9.03 7.03 -3.07
N SER A 63 -8.42 8.20 -2.95
CA SER A 63 -8.42 9.19 -4.02
C SER A 63 -7.30 8.82 -5.00
N SER A 64 -7.64 8.04 -6.03
CA SER A 64 -6.76 7.82 -7.18
C SER A 64 -6.70 9.09 -8.01
N TYR A 65 -5.54 9.77 -8.05
CA TYR A 65 -5.31 10.84 -9.01
C TYR A 65 -4.63 10.26 -10.25
N PRO A 66 -5.17 10.50 -11.46
CA PRO A 66 -4.47 10.14 -12.68
C PRO A 66 -3.19 10.96 -12.78
N VAL A 67 -2.04 10.29 -12.97
CA VAL A 67 -0.79 10.95 -13.35
C VAL A 67 -1.03 11.62 -14.69
N LYS A 68 -1.13 12.96 -14.68
CA LYS A 68 -1.19 13.76 -15.89
C LYS A 68 0.24 13.93 -16.42
N ASN A 69 0.50 13.16 -17.47
CA ASN A 69 1.40 13.38 -18.61
C ASN A 69 2.89 13.58 -18.34
#